data_AF-A0A550GGH8-F1
#
_entry.id   AF-A0A550GGH8-F1
#
_cell.length_a   1.000
_cell.length_b   1.000
_cell.length_c   1.000
_cell.angle_alpha   90.00
_cell.angle_beta   90.00
_cell.angle_gamma   90.00
#
_symmetry.space_group_name_H-M   'P 1'
#
loop_
_entity.id
_entity.type
_entity.pdbx_description
1 polymer ?
#
loop_
_entity_poly.entity_id
_entity_poly.type
_entity_poly.pdbx_seq_one_letter_code
_entity_poly.pdbx_strand_id
1 'polypeptide(L)' 'MSEKCLAVVNINQDLCSRCCVCHSLCPYDAINRDEETVKVEIDIQKCQVCGICYSSCPSAAI' A
#
# COMPACT_ATOMS: atom_id res chain seq x y z
N MET A 1 27.48 -1.86 -8.57
CA MET A 1 26.82 -0.88 -7.69
C MET A 1 25.35 -0.89 -8.08
N SER A 2 24.54 -1.75 -7.45
CA SER A 2 23.15 -1.97 -7.86
C SER A 2 22.28 -0.82 -7.36
N GLU A 3 22.04 0.10 -8.27
CA GLU A 3 20.95 1.06 -8.31
C GLU A 3 19.62 0.31 -8.11
N LYS A 4 19.20 0.19 -6.85
CA LYS A 4 17.88 -0.33 -6.48
C LYS A 4 16.86 0.72 -6.93
N CYS A 5 16.29 0.54 -8.13
CA CYS A 5 15.05 1.19 -8.51
C CYS A 5 13.95 0.74 -7.53
N LEU A 6 13.81 1.46 -6.42
CA LEU A 6 12.70 1.28 -5.49
C LEU A 6 11.48 1.94 -6.14
N ALA A 7 10.72 1.15 -6.89
CA ALA A 7 9.34 1.51 -7.19
C ALA A 7 8.57 1.41 -5.86
N VAL A 8 8.35 2.56 -5.21
CA VAL A 8 7.64 2.61 -3.93
C VAL A 8 6.16 2.83 -4.21
N VAL A 9 5.32 1.93 -3.71
CA VAL A 9 3.87 2.11 -3.69
C VAL A 9 3.54 3.04 -2.53
N ASN A 10 2.81 4.13 -2.77
CA ASN A 10 2.47 5.12 -1.75
C ASN A 10 0.95 5.37 -1.72
N ILE A 11 0.38 5.49 -0.52
CA ILE A 11 -1.06 5.68 -0.37
C ILE A 11 -1.38 7.16 -0.13
N ASN A 12 -2.18 7.74 -1.02
CA ASN A 12 -2.75 9.06 -0.86
C ASN A 12 -3.85 9.04 0.20
N GLN A 13 -3.57 9.58 1.39
CA GLN A 13 -4.49 9.56 2.53
C GLN A 13 -5.71 10.45 2.34
N ASP A 14 -5.67 11.45 1.46
CA ASP A 14 -6.81 12.31 1.16
C ASP A 14 -7.87 11.59 0.31
N LEU A 15 -7.43 10.67 -0.56
CA LEU A 15 -8.32 9.84 -1.39
C LEU A 15 -8.65 8.50 -0.71
N CYS A 16 -7.84 8.06 0.23
CA CYS A 16 -8.01 6.77 0.90
C CYS A 16 -9.29 6.75 1.74
N SER A 17 -10.26 5.96 1.30
CA SER A 17 -11.51 5.68 2.02
C SER A 17 -11.32 4.76 3.24
N ARG A 18 -10.08 4.35 3.56
CA ARG A 18 -9.73 3.45 4.68
C ARG A 18 -10.49 2.12 4.67
N CYS A 19 -10.90 1.67 3.51
CA CYS A 19 -11.66 0.43 3.30
C CYS A 19 -10.86 -0.85 3.59
N CYS A 20 -9.53 -0.75 3.75
CA CYS A 20 -8.62 -1.86 4.06
C CYS A 20 -8.60 -3.02 3.04
N VAL A 21 -9.20 -2.83 1.86
CA VAL A 21 -9.20 -3.83 0.77
C VAL A 21 -7.77 -4.18 0.33
N CYS A 22 -6.90 -3.17 0.24
CA CYS A 22 -5.51 -3.37 -0.12
C CYS A 22 -4.75 -4.26 0.89
N HIS A 23 -5.04 -4.14 2.19
CA HIS A 23 -4.46 -4.98 3.23
C HIS A 23 -4.89 -6.45 3.06
N SER A 24 -6.19 -6.72 2.92
CA SER A 24 -6.71 -8.08 2.75
C SER A 24 -6.24 -8.76 1.45
N LEU A 25 -5.94 -8.00 0.40
CA LEU A 25 -5.47 -8.53 -0.87
C LEU A 25 -3.95 -8.68 -0.94
N CYS A 26 -3.20 -8.14 0.01
CA CYS A 26 -1.75 -8.20 -0.02
C CYS A 26 -1.27 -9.59 0.45
N PRO A 27 -0.70 -10.44 -0.43
CA PRO A 27 -0.22 -11.76 -0.02
C PRO A 27 1.10 -11.71 0.76
N TYR A 28 1.71 -10.53 0.87
CA TYR A 28 3.00 -10.31 1.53
C TYR A 28 2.87 -9.59 2.87
N ASP A 29 1.64 -9.31 3.32
CA ASP A 29 1.38 -8.53 4.54
C ASP A 29 2.23 -7.24 4.62
N ALA A 30 2.35 -6.58 3.46
CA ALA A 30 3.15 -5.38 3.31
C ALA A 30 2.37 -4.10 3.62
N ILE A 31 1.07 -4.20 3.92
CA ILE A 31 0.20 -3.05 4.16
C ILE A 31 -0.27 -3.12 5.60
N ASN A 32 -0.01 -2.09 6.38
CA ASN A 32 -0.46 -1.97 7.76
C ASN A 32 -1.43 -0.80 7.89
N ARG A 33 -2.35 -0.93 8.83
CA ARG A 33 -3.23 0.17 9.23
C ARG A 33 -2.73 0.68 10.57
N ASP A 34 -2.35 1.94 10.59
CA ASP A 34 -2.01 2.63 11.82
C ASP A 34 -3.31 2.93 12.59
N GLU A 35 -3.43 2.39 13.81
CA GLU A 35 -4.64 2.51 14.62
C GLU A 35 -4.83 3.92 15.20
N GLU A 36 -3.74 4.66 15.41
CA GLU A 36 -3.76 5.99 15.99
C GLU A 36 -4.17 7.05 14.97
N THR A 37 -3.57 7.02 13.78
CA THR A 37 -3.82 8.00 12.72
C THR A 37 -4.93 7.57 11.74
N VAL A 38 -5.38 6.32 11.87
CA VAL A 38 -6.33 5.66 10.95
C VAL A 38 -5.82 5.69 9.50
N LYS A 39 -4.50 5.80 9.31
CA LYS A 39 -3.84 5.84 8.00
C LYS A 39 -3.43 4.44 7.60
N VAL A 40 -3.36 4.23 6.29
CA VAL A 40 -2.83 2.98 5.74
C VAL A 40 -1.41 3.25 5.28
N GLU A 41 -0.47 2.46 5.79
CA GLU A 41 0.96 2.55 5.50
C GLU A 41 1.46 1.29 4.80
N ILE A 42 2.49 1.44 3.96
CA ILE A 42 3.07 0.34 3.21
C ILE A 42 4.51 0.12 3.68
N ASP A 43 4.79 -1.11 4.11
CA ASP A 43 6.13 -1.59 4.41
C ASP A 43 6.89 -1.88 3.10
N ILE A 44 7.81 -0.97 2.77
CA ILE A 44 8.62 -1.02 1.55
C ILE A 44 9.58 -2.24 1.57
N GLN A 45 9.92 -2.78 2.74
CA GLN A 45 10.79 -3.97 2.83
C GLN A 45 10.05 -5.25 2.44
N LYS A 46 8.74 -5.31 2.70
CA LYS A 46 7.89 -6.46 2.36
C LYS A 46 7.23 -6.31 0.98
N CYS A 47 6.97 -5.08 0.56
CA CYS A 47 6.27 -4.80 -0.70
C CYS A 47 7.08 -5.29 -1.91
N GLN A 48 6.51 -6.24 -2.66
CA GLN A 48 7.09 -6.75 -3.91
C GLN A 48 6.68 -5.96 -5.15
N VAL A 49 5.96 -4.84 -4.98
CA VAL A 49 5.47 -3.98 -6.08
C VAL A 49 4.64 -4.78 -7.10
N CYS A 50 3.80 -5.69 -6.63
CA CYS A 50 2.98 -6.55 -7.50
C CYS A 50 1.82 -5.81 -8.19
N GLY A 51 1.44 -4.62 -7.72
CA GLY A 51 0.37 -3.80 -8.32
C GLY A 51 -1.08 -4.26 -8.04
N ILE A 52 -1.28 -5.29 -7.23
CA ILE A 52 -2.62 -5.79 -6.88
C ILE A 52 -3.41 -4.73 -6.11
N CYS A 53 -2.78 -4.09 -5.13
CA CYS A 53 -3.40 -3.04 -4.33
C CYS A 53 -3.88 -1.85 -5.19
N TYR A 54 -3.08 -1.42 -6.16
CA TYR A 54 -3.44 -0.38 -7.14
C TYR A 54 -4.70 -0.74 -7.92
N SER A 55 -4.72 -1.94 -8.50
CA SER A 55 -5.83 -2.41 -9.34
C SER A 55 -7.13 -2.62 -8.54
N SER A 56 -7.00 -2.97 -7.26
CA SER A 56 -8.13 -3.22 -6.36
C SER A 56 -8.70 -1.97 -5.70
N CYS A 57 -7.98 -0.84 -5.73
CA CYS A 57 -8.37 0.34 -4.99
C CYS A 57 -9.53 1.06 -5.71
N PRO A 58 -10.76 1.07 -5.15
CA PRO A 58 -11.89 1.74 -5.81
C PRO A 58 -11.73 3.27 -5.82
N SER A 59 -11.01 3.81 -4.83
CA SER A 59 -10.71 5.23 -4.69
C SER A 59 -9.48 5.67 -5.50
N ALA A 60 -8.79 4.74 -6.18
CA ALA A 60 -7.52 4.98 -6.89
C ALA A 60 -6.51 5.80 -6.03
N ALA A 61 -6.42 5.46 -4.74
CA ALA A 61 -5.64 6.18 -3.74
C ALA A 61 -4.21 5.61 -3.56
N ILE A 62 -3.76 4.74 -4.46
CA ILE A 62 -2.49 3.99 -4.40
C ILE A 62 -1.70 4.27 -5.68
#